data_AF-A0A7S0UA10-F1
#
_entry.id   AF-A0A7S0UA10-F1
#
_cell.length_a   1.000
_cell.length_b   1.000
_cell.length_c   1.000
_cell.angle_alpha   90.00
_cell.angle_beta   90.00
_cell.angle_gamma   90.00
#
_symmetry.space_group_name_H-M   'P 1'
#
loop_
_entity.id
_entity.type
_entity.pdbx_description
1 polymer ?
#
loop_
_entity_poly.entity_id
_entity_poly.type
_entity_poly.pdbx_seq_one_letter_code
_entity_poly.pdbx_strand_id
1 'polypeptide(L)'
;ERRRNAQQQQVAKKSGEETDYYWRSRQKFLSAGGRQPKSEEYLRRAERELFSQHTGVVGINFDQYESIPVECSGPGTEQSKSLGSFQELGPSLPPFLQRAVELMKYANPTPIQRNAIPHALLGKDLMCCAQTGSGKTCAFLLPVTASLGGRPCAECGLWAVGRADPNDNQFYCDRCWDQLEGVEMGPTAAYAVVMAPTRELALQIHLESRKLTHGSDIHPVVVYGGAPARGQLDELALGGQILVATPGRLIDFLESGQTNLRRVTYLVM
;
A
#
# COMPACT_ATOMS: atom_id res chain seq x y z
N GLU A 1 1.45 34.91 -23.88
CA GLU A 1 2.36 33.87 -24.41
C GLU A 1 3.71 33.82 -23.71
N ARG A 2 4.54 34.88 -23.72
CA ARG A 2 5.88 34.87 -23.06
C ARG A 2 5.90 34.42 -21.59
N ARG A 3 4.94 34.86 -20.77
CA ARG A 3 4.81 34.43 -19.36
C ARG A 3 4.49 32.93 -19.22
N ARG A 4 3.64 32.40 -20.10
CA ARG A 4 3.27 30.97 -20.11
C ARG A 4 4.46 30.10 -20.50
N ASN A 5 5.24 30.53 -21.49
CA ASN A 5 6.44 29.81 -21.91
C ASN A 5 7.53 29.82 -20.83
N ALA A 6 7.75 30.96 -20.16
CA ALA A 6 8.69 31.05 -19.04
C ALA A 6 8.28 30.16 -17.86
N GLN A 7 6.99 30.13 -17.54
CA GLN A 7 6.45 29.24 -16.50
C GLN A 7 6.61 27.77 -16.87
N GLN A 8 6.34 27.38 -18.12
CA GLN A 8 6.55 26.02 -18.61
C GLN A 8 8.02 25.61 -18.58
N GLN A 9 8.94 26.50 -18.96
CA GLN A 9 10.38 26.24 -18.87
C GLN A 9 10.85 26.04 -17.42
N GLN A 10 10.33 26.85 -16.49
CA GLN A 10 10.66 26.71 -15.06
C GLN A 10 10.11 25.40 -14.48
N VAL A 11 8.90 25.00 -14.87
CA VAL A 11 8.30 23.71 -14.47
C VAL A 11 9.11 22.54 -15.04
N ALA A 12 9.47 22.58 -16.33
CA ALA A 12 10.26 21.54 -16.96
C ALA A 12 11.66 21.40 -16.32
N LYS A 13 12.33 22.53 -16.04
CA LYS A 13 13.63 22.53 -15.34
C LYS A 13 13.51 21.90 -13.95
N LYS A 14 12.50 22.29 -13.18
CA LYS A 14 12.26 21.75 -11.84
C LYS A 14 11.96 20.25 -11.88
N SER A 15 11.13 19.80 -12.82
CA SER A 15 10.82 18.39 -13.03
C SER A 15 12.07 17.58 -13.40
N GLY A 16 12.97 18.13 -14.23
CA GLY A 16 14.27 17.53 -14.54
C GLY A 16 15.15 17.37 -13.29
N GLU A 17 15.30 18.43 -12.48
CA GLU A 17 16.08 18.37 -11.23
C GLU A 17 15.51 17.34 -10.22
N GLU A 18 14.19 17.22 -10.14
CA GLU A 18 13.50 16.23 -9.31
C GLU A 18 13.70 14.80 -9.83
N THR A 19 13.71 14.62 -11.15
CA THR A 19 13.99 13.33 -11.80
C THR A 19 15.43 12.86 -11.55
N ASP A 20 16.41 13.75 -11.75
CA ASP A 20 17.82 13.45 -11.47
C ASP A 20 18.07 13.17 -9.98
N TYR A 21 17.32 13.84 -9.10
CA TYR A 21 17.36 13.56 -7.67
C TYR A 21 16.85 12.15 -7.36
N TYR A 22 15.68 11.80 -7.88
CA TYR A 22 15.08 10.48 -7.69
C TYR A 22 16.02 9.36 -8.12
N TRP A 23 16.58 9.43 -9.32
CA TRP A 23 17.45 8.38 -9.85
C TRP A 23 18.74 8.21 -9.05
N ARG A 24 19.32 9.31 -8.56
CA ARG A 24 20.47 9.24 -7.65
C ARG A 24 20.12 8.56 -6.32
N SER A 25 18.96 8.89 -5.74
CA SER A 25 18.47 8.24 -4.51
C SER A 25 18.20 6.75 -4.74
N ARG A 26 17.59 6.38 -5.88
CA ARG A 26 17.29 4.99 -6.25
C ARG A 26 18.56 4.17 -6.47
N GLN A 27 19.53 4.70 -7.21
CA GLN A 27 20.82 4.05 -7.43
C GLN A 27 21.54 3.80 -6.10
N LYS A 28 21.57 4.81 -5.21
CA LYS A 28 22.15 4.67 -3.87
C LYS A 28 21.48 3.55 -3.07
N PHE A 29 20.15 3.49 -3.06
CA PHE A 29 19.40 2.43 -2.38
C PHE A 29 19.72 1.03 -2.91
N LEU A 30 19.68 0.85 -4.23
CA LEU A 30 19.95 -0.46 -4.85
C LEU A 30 21.41 -0.89 -4.70
N SER A 31 22.35 0.04 -4.78
CA SER A 31 23.79 -0.22 -4.58
C SER A 31 24.12 -0.65 -3.14
N ALA A 32 23.34 -0.19 -2.16
CA ALA A 32 23.45 -0.60 -0.76
C ALA A 32 22.82 -1.97 -0.45
N GLY A 33 22.44 -2.75 -1.47
CA GLY A 33 21.79 -4.05 -1.29
C GLY A 33 20.25 -3.99 -1.27
N GLY A 34 19.66 -2.82 -1.54
CA GLY A 34 18.22 -2.64 -1.51
C GLY A 34 17.65 -2.73 -0.10
N ARG A 35 16.45 -3.30 0.03
CA ARG A 35 15.76 -3.38 1.31
C ARG A 35 16.42 -4.41 2.22
N GLN A 36 16.82 -3.96 3.40
CA GLN A 36 17.37 -4.81 4.45
C GLN A 36 16.32 -5.04 5.54
N PRO A 37 16.35 -6.19 6.24
CA PRO A 37 15.48 -6.44 7.38
C PRO A 37 15.61 -5.34 8.43
N LYS A 38 14.48 -4.86 8.93
CA LYS A 38 14.43 -3.84 9.99
C LYS A 38 15.00 -4.39 11.30
N SER A 39 15.82 -3.59 11.99
CA SER A 39 16.35 -3.98 13.30
C SER A 39 15.23 -4.11 14.34
N GLU A 40 15.43 -4.96 15.34
CA GLU A 40 14.45 -5.16 16.42
C GLU A 40 14.16 -3.86 17.19
N GLU A 41 15.19 -3.04 17.42
CA GLU A 41 15.06 -1.73 18.06
C GLU A 41 14.16 -0.79 17.23
N TYR A 42 14.35 -0.75 15.92
CA TYR A 42 13.50 0.02 15.01
C TYR A 42 12.05 -0.45 15.10
N LEU A 43 11.81 -1.77 15.07
CA LEU A 43 10.47 -2.35 15.14
C LEU A 43 9.76 -1.99 16.45
N ARG A 44 10.47 -2.04 17.60
CA ARG A 44 9.93 -1.64 18.92
C ARG A 44 9.62 -0.14 19.01
N ARG A 45 10.44 0.70 18.38
CA ARG A 45 10.18 2.16 18.31
C ARG A 45 8.96 2.44 17.43
N ALA A 46 8.90 1.83 16.25
CA ALA A 46 7.78 1.97 15.32
C ALA A 46 6.48 1.43 15.92
N GLU A 47 6.53 0.33 16.68
CA GLU A 47 5.36 -0.23 17.36
C GLU A 47 4.78 0.80 18.35
N ARG A 48 5.63 1.42 19.18
CA ARG A 48 5.21 2.49 20.07
C ARG A 48 4.65 3.69 19.31
N GLU A 49 5.29 4.14 18.24
CA GLU A 49 4.80 5.28 17.44
C GLU A 49 3.42 4.99 16.81
N LEU A 50 3.27 3.82 16.18
CA LEU A 50 2.10 3.48 15.37
C LEU A 50 0.88 3.05 16.20
N PHE A 51 1.11 2.43 17.36
CA PHE A 51 0.04 1.82 18.17
C PHE A 51 -0.17 2.49 19.54
N SER A 52 0.66 3.46 19.97
CA SER A 52 0.44 4.17 21.25
C SER A 52 -0.74 5.14 21.21
N GLN A 53 -0.94 5.80 20.09
CA GLN A 53 -2.11 6.64 19.89
C GLN A 53 -3.27 5.72 19.50
N HIS A 54 -4.27 5.64 20.36
CA HIS A 54 -5.60 5.10 20.01
C HIS A 54 -6.20 6.03 18.94
N THR A 55 -5.68 5.93 17.71
CA THR A 55 -6.15 6.62 16.50
C THR A 55 -7.38 5.95 15.93
N GLY A 56 -7.79 4.81 16.49
CA GLY A 56 -9.17 4.36 16.38
C GLY A 56 -10.04 5.37 17.11
N VAL A 57 -11.03 5.93 16.42
CA VAL A 57 -12.14 6.65 17.04
C VAL A 57 -12.71 5.75 18.13
N VAL A 58 -12.30 5.96 19.37
CA VAL A 58 -12.95 5.40 20.55
C VAL A 58 -14.30 6.11 20.60
N GLY A 59 -15.37 5.41 20.24
CA GLY A 59 -16.72 5.93 20.46
C GLY A 59 -17.65 5.87 19.25
N ILE A 60 -17.77 4.72 18.60
CA ILE A 60 -19.05 4.39 17.96
C ILE A 60 -19.47 3.05 18.53
N ASN A 61 -20.66 2.97 19.12
CA ASN A 61 -21.22 1.73 19.66
C ASN A 61 -21.16 0.63 18.59
N PHE A 62 -20.18 -0.27 18.69
CA PHE A 62 -20.01 -1.35 17.72
C PHE A 62 -21.22 -2.30 17.72
N ASP A 63 -21.90 -2.43 18.86
CA ASP A 63 -23.13 -3.20 19.02
C ASP A 63 -24.26 -2.70 18.12
N GLN A 64 -24.28 -1.40 17.78
CA GLN A 64 -25.27 -0.83 16.86
C GLN A 64 -24.99 -1.18 15.39
N TYR A 65 -23.75 -1.59 15.06
CA TYR A 65 -23.38 -1.95 13.70
C TYR A 65 -23.71 -3.39 13.34
N GLU A 66 -23.77 -4.30 14.32
CA GLU A 66 -24.04 -5.72 14.05
C GLU A 66 -25.43 -5.96 13.44
N SER A 67 -26.39 -5.07 13.69
CA SER A 67 -27.76 -5.14 13.18
C SER A 67 -27.98 -4.48 11.82
N ILE A 68 -26.96 -3.83 11.24
CA ILE A 68 -27.09 -3.17 9.94
C ILE A 68 -27.23 -4.26 8.86
N PRO A 69 -28.35 -4.31 8.12
CA PRO A 69 -28.51 -5.26 7.03
C PRO A 69 -27.49 -4.93 5.94
N VAL A 70 -26.82 -5.97 5.43
CA VAL A 70 -25.87 -5.85 4.33
C VAL A 70 -26.45 -6.58 3.12
N GLU A 71 -26.57 -5.87 2.02
CA GLU A 71 -26.95 -6.42 0.73
C GLU A 71 -25.69 -6.73 -0.08
N CYS A 72 -25.53 -7.99 -0.48
CA CYS A 72 -24.48 -8.44 -1.37
C CYS A 72 -25.12 -8.97 -2.65
N SER A 73 -24.68 -8.49 -3.80
CA SER A 73 -25.17 -8.93 -5.11
C SER A 73 -24.02 -9.06 -6.11
N GLY A 74 -24.25 -9.84 -7.17
CA GLY A 74 -23.30 -10.07 -8.24
C GLY A 74 -22.76 -11.51 -8.30
N PRO A 75 -22.03 -11.85 -9.39
CA PRO A 75 -21.48 -13.18 -9.58
C PRO A 75 -20.49 -13.57 -8.48
N GLY A 76 -20.65 -14.76 -7.89
CA GLY A 76 -19.69 -15.27 -6.92
C GLY A 76 -19.89 -14.76 -5.49
N THR A 77 -20.99 -14.08 -5.20
CA THR A 77 -21.38 -13.71 -3.83
C THR A 77 -21.63 -14.95 -2.97
N GLU A 78 -22.11 -16.03 -3.58
CA GLU A 78 -22.34 -17.34 -2.95
C GLU A 78 -21.06 -18.05 -2.48
N GLN A 79 -19.90 -17.65 -2.99
CA GLN A 79 -18.62 -18.35 -2.77
C GLN A 79 -17.92 -17.95 -1.47
N SER A 80 -18.37 -16.89 -0.78
CA SER A 80 -17.78 -16.49 0.49
C SER A 80 -18.83 -16.23 1.55
N LYS A 81 -18.55 -16.73 2.75
CA LYS A 81 -19.34 -16.43 3.94
C LYS A 81 -18.82 -15.14 4.58
N SER A 82 -19.73 -14.43 5.24
CA SER A 82 -19.39 -13.28 6.06
C SER A 82 -18.49 -13.70 7.22
N LEU A 83 -17.46 -12.90 7.50
CA LEU A 83 -16.49 -13.17 8.55
C LEU A 83 -17.10 -12.98 9.95
N GLY A 84 -16.93 -13.96 10.84
CA GLY A 84 -17.34 -13.81 12.25
C GLY A 84 -16.34 -12.96 13.04
N SER A 85 -15.06 -13.27 12.89
CA SER A 85 -13.94 -12.67 13.63
C SER A 85 -12.68 -12.57 12.77
N PHE A 86 -11.75 -11.66 13.11
CA PHE A 86 -10.45 -11.61 12.43
C PHE A 86 -9.59 -12.86 12.67
N GLN A 87 -9.86 -13.62 13.73
CA GLN A 87 -9.16 -14.85 14.07
C GLN A 87 -9.37 -15.96 13.02
N GLU A 88 -10.55 -15.99 12.38
CA GLU A 88 -10.85 -16.92 11.28
C GLU A 88 -9.92 -16.71 10.07
N LEU A 89 -9.38 -15.50 9.88
CA LEU A 89 -8.41 -15.22 8.83
C LEU A 89 -7.00 -15.70 9.17
N GLY A 90 -6.69 -15.93 10.45
CA GLY A 90 -5.34 -16.22 10.96
C GLY A 90 -4.54 -17.17 10.06
N PRO A 91 -5.03 -18.40 9.77
CA PRO A 91 -4.32 -19.37 8.93
C PRO A 91 -4.00 -18.90 7.50
N SER A 92 -4.76 -17.92 6.99
CA SER A 92 -4.63 -17.41 5.61
C SER A 92 -3.76 -16.15 5.52
N LEU A 93 -3.45 -15.50 6.65
CA LEU A 93 -2.67 -14.26 6.66
C LEU A 93 -1.20 -14.52 6.98
N PRO A 94 -0.26 -13.75 6.39
CA PRO A 94 1.14 -13.79 6.80
C PRO A 94 1.33 -13.49 8.31
N PRO A 95 2.32 -14.10 8.99
CA PRO A 95 2.52 -13.92 10.45
C PRO A 95 2.65 -12.47 10.92
N PHE A 96 3.33 -11.61 10.14
CA PHE A 96 3.46 -10.19 10.49
C PHE A 96 2.10 -9.48 10.49
N LEU A 97 1.22 -9.85 9.57
CA LEU A 97 -0.09 -9.23 9.40
C LEU A 97 -1.05 -9.67 10.51
N GLN A 98 -0.97 -10.94 10.91
CA GLN A 98 -1.70 -11.44 12.10
C GLN A 98 -1.32 -10.62 13.34
N ARG A 99 -0.01 -10.47 13.60
CA ARG A 99 0.50 -9.64 14.70
C ARG A 99 0.05 -8.18 14.58
N ALA A 100 0.07 -7.59 13.38
CA ALA A 100 -0.40 -6.23 13.18
C ALA A 100 -1.90 -6.08 13.52
N VAL A 101 -2.74 -7.04 13.12
CA VAL A 101 -4.17 -7.07 13.45
C VAL A 101 -4.41 -7.19 14.96
N GLU A 102 -3.62 -8.03 15.64
CA GLU A 102 -3.65 -8.14 17.11
C GLU A 102 -3.27 -6.82 17.80
N LEU A 103 -2.20 -6.16 17.34
CA LEU A 103 -1.72 -4.88 17.88
C LEU A 103 -2.73 -3.74 17.68
N MET A 104 -3.51 -3.78 16.58
CA MET A 104 -4.60 -2.83 16.34
C MET A 104 -5.82 -3.05 17.26
N LYS A 105 -5.88 -4.18 17.98
CA LYS A 105 -6.98 -4.56 18.88
C LYS A 105 -8.34 -4.59 18.17
N TYR A 106 -8.36 -5.04 16.92
CA TYR A 106 -9.61 -5.24 16.19
C TYR A 106 -10.30 -6.50 16.71
N ALA A 107 -11.24 -6.33 17.66
CA ALA A 107 -11.97 -7.44 18.25
C ALA A 107 -12.92 -8.10 17.23
N ASN A 108 -13.85 -7.31 16.68
CA ASN A 108 -14.85 -7.77 15.72
C ASN A 108 -14.77 -6.96 14.42
N PRO A 109 -14.83 -7.60 13.24
CA PRO A 109 -14.88 -6.90 11.98
C PRO A 109 -16.19 -6.10 11.85
N THR A 110 -16.11 -4.88 11.33
CA THR A 110 -17.29 -4.07 11.02
C THR A 110 -18.10 -4.70 9.87
N PRO A 111 -19.38 -4.31 9.65
CA PRO A 111 -20.20 -4.87 8.57
C PRO A 111 -19.57 -4.79 7.18
N ILE A 112 -18.80 -3.75 6.88
CA ILE A 112 -18.09 -3.67 5.60
C ILE A 112 -16.87 -4.59 5.57
N GLN A 113 -16.11 -4.68 6.66
CA GLN A 113 -14.93 -5.54 6.75
C GLN A 113 -15.32 -7.01 6.63
N ARG A 114 -16.35 -7.43 7.36
CA ARG A 114 -16.75 -8.85 7.41
C ARG A 114 -17.25 -9.39 6.08
N ASN A 115 -17.84 -8.54 5.24
CA ASN A 115 -18.35 -8.93 3.93
C ASN A 115 -17.31 -8.69 2.82
N ALA A 116 -16.56 -7.58 2.85
CA ALA A 116 -15.61 -7.26 1.79
C ALA A 116 -14.30 -8.06 1.88
N ILE A 117 -13.71 -8.24 3.07
CA ILE A 117 -12.39 -8.87 3.23
C ILE A 117 -12.35 -10.27 2.63
N PRO A 118 -13.30 -11.17 2.90
CA PRO A 118 -13.26 -12.52 2.34
C PRO A 118 -13.29 -12.53 0.81
N HIS A 119 -14.11 -11.69 0.17
CA HIS A 119 -14.15 -11.61 -1.29
C HIS A 119 -12.88 -10.98 -1.87
N ALA A 120 -12.30 -9.98 -1.20
CA ALA A 120 -11.06 -9.34 -1.64
C ALA A 120 -9.85 -10.29 -1.54
N LEU A 121 -9.80 -11.14 -0.50
CA LEU A 121 -8.78 -12.19 -0.37
C LEU A 121 -8.88 -13.25 -1.48
N LEU A 122 -10.07 -13.48 -2.03
CA LEU A 122 -10.29 -14.33 -3.21
C LEU A 122 -9.91 -13.64 -4.53
N GLY A 123 -9.46 -12.38 -4.49
CA GLY A 123 -9.07 -11.62 -5.68
C GLY A 123 -10.26 -11.14 -6.52
N LYS A 124 -11.43 -10.97 -5.91
CA LYS A 124 -12.61 -10.44 -6.61
C LYS A 124 -12.60 -8.91 -6.67
N ASP A 125 -13.10 -8.39 -7.77
CA ASP A 125 -13.43 -6.97 -7.89
C ASP A 125 -14.66 -6.65 -7.03
N LEU A 126 -14.57 -5.57 -6.26
CA LEU A 126 -15.60 -5.17 -5.30
C LEU A 126 -16.01 -3.72 -5.50
N MET A 127 -17.32 -3.49 -5.46
CA MET A 127 -17.90 -2.17 -5.25
C MET A 127 -18.52 -2.14 -3.86
N CYS A 128 -18.01 -1.25 -3.00
CA CYS A 128 -18.36 -1.21 -1.58
C CYS A 128 -18.97 0.14 -1.21
N CYS A 129 -20.20 0.13 -0.69
CA CYS A 129 -20.87 1.33 -0.17
C CYS A 129 -21.07 1.21 1.34
N ALA A 130 -20.46 2.11 2.10
CA ALA A 130 -20.64 2.19 3.55
C ALA A 130 -20.36 3.61 4.06
N GLN A 131 -20.97 3.97 5.19
CA GLN A 131 -20.80 5.31 5.79
C GLN A 131 -19.35 5.60 6.22
N THR A 132 -18.98 6.87 6.35
CA THR A 132 -17.68 7.27 6.90
C THR A 132 -17.51 6.75 8.33
N GLY A 133 -16.29 6.35 8.70
CA GLY A 133 -16.03 5.75 10.02
C GLY A 133 -16.42 4.26 10.15
N SER A 134 -16.93 3.62 9.09
CA SER A 134 -17.27 2.18 9.12
C SER A 134 -16.08 1.22 9.00
N GLY A 135 -14.85 1.71 8.97
CA GLY A 135 -13.66 0.85 8.86
C GLY A 135 -13.29 0.38 7.45
N LYS A 136 -13.78 1.07 6.40
CA LYS A 136 -13.45 0.77 4.98
C LYS A 136 -11.95 0.67 4.70
N THR A 137 -11.14 1.50 5.34
CA THR A 137 -9.69 1.53 5.13
C THR A 137 -9.03 0.18 5.37
N CYS A 138 -9.33 -0.46 6.51
CA CYS A 138 -8.85 -1.81 6.79
C CYS A 138 -9.45 -2.85 5.83
N ALA A 139 -10.72 -2.67 5.43
CA ALA A 139 -11.42 -3.61 4.56
C ALA A 139 -10.71 -3.82 3.21
N PHE A 140 -10.07 -2.79 2.65
CA PHE A 140 -9.26 -2.93 1.43
C PHE A 140 -7.75 -3.11 1.69
N LEU A 141 -7.19 -2.50 2.75
CA LEU A 141 -5.73 -2.60 3.00
C LEU A 141 -5.30 -3.98 3.50
N LEU A 142 -6.13 -4.64 4.31
CA LEU A 142 -5.80 -5.97 4.84
C LEU A 142 -5.60 -7.01 3.73
N PRO A 143 -6.54 -7.21 2.78
CA PRO A 143 -6.35 -8.18 1.71
C PRO A 143 -5.19 -7.81 0.79
N VAL A 144 -5.00 -6.52 0.48
CA VAL A 144 -3.84 -6.02 -0.27
C VAL A 144 -2.52 -6.34 0.43
N THR A 145 -2.46 -6.18 1.76
CA THR A 145 -1.23 -6.46 2.51
C THR A 145 -0.97 -7.97 2.59
N ALA A 146 -2.03 -8.77 2.71
CA ALA A 146 -1.96 -10.22 2.74
C ALA A 146 -1.39 -10.81 1.43
N SER A 147 -1.75 -10.24 0.29
CA SER A 147 -1.30 -10.72 -1.03
C SER A 147 0.17 -10.41 -1.33
N LEU A 148 0.76 -9.40 -0.69
CA LEU A 148 2.13 -8.94 -0.94
C LEU A 148 3.17 -9.63 -0.07
N GLY A 149 2.78 -10.14 1.09
CA GLY A 149 3.71 -10.47 2.16
C GLY A 149 4.10 -11.94 2.30
N GLY A 150 5.15 -12.18 3.08
CA GLY A 150 5.46 -13.48 3.70
C GLY A 150 6.23 -14.47 2.83
N ARG A 151 6.85 -14.03 1.72
CA ARG A 151 7.54 -14.92 0.79
C ARG A 151 8.93 -14.40 0.40
N PRO A 152 9.94 -15.30 0.32
CA PRO A 152 11.23 -14.95 -0.24
C PRO A 152 11.14 -14.80 -1.76
N CYS A 153 12.08 -14.05 -2.31
CA CYS A 153 12.31 -13.86 -3.73
C CYS A 153 12.71 -15.20 -4.33
N ALA A 154 12.03 -15.61 -5.40
CA ALA A 154 12.28 -16.86 -6.09
C ALA A 154 13.71 -16.96 -6.65
N GLU A 155 14.31 -15.82 -7.00
CA GLU A 155 15.63 -15.75 -7.64
C GLU A 155 16.78 -15.64 -6.62
N CYS A 156 16.69 -14.72 -5.67
CA CYS A 156 17.82 -14.39 -4.77
C CYS A 156 17.58 -14.73 -3.29
N GLY A 157 16.40 -15.24 -2.93
CA GLY A 157 16.06 -15.58 -1.54
C GLY A 157 15.86 -14.40 -0.59
N LEU A 158 16.18 -13.16 -1.00
CA LEU A 158 15.85 -11.94 -0.26
C LEU A 158 14.34 -11.74 -0.15
N TRP A 159 13.87 -10.81 0.66
CA TRP A 159 12.44 -10.54 0.74
C TRP A 159 11.85 -10.12 -0.59
N ALA A 160 10.82 -10.84 -1.01
CA ALA A 160 10.08 -10.45 -2.18
C ALA A 160 9.11 -9.33 -1.84
N VAL A 161 8.79 -8.55 -2.87
CA VAL A 161 7.93 -7.38 -2.75
C VAL A 161 6.62 -7.53 -3.55
N GLY A 162 6.50 -8.58 -4.36
CA GLY A 162 5.28 -9.02 -5.02
C GLY A 162 5.55 -9.99 -6.18
N ARG A 163 4.53 -10.27 -7.02
CA ARG A 163 4.54 -11.34 -8.05
C ARG A 163 4.81 -10.82 -9.46
N ALA A 164 5.73 -11.44 -10.20
CA ALA A 164 6.00 -11.13 -11.63
C ALA A 164 4.77 -11.36 -12.51
N ASP A 165 4.12 -12.50 -12.29
CA ASP A 165 2.90 -12.90 -12.96
C ASP A 165 1.82 -13.14 -11.90
N PRO A 166 0.65 -12.48 -11.98
CA PRO A 166 -0.49 -12.76 -11.10
C PRO A 166 -0.91 -14.25 -11.09
N ASN A 167 -0.63 -14.98 -12.18
CA ASN A 167 -0.95 -16.40 -12.33
C ASN A 167 0.13 -17.32 -11.75
N ASP A 168 1.32 -16.80 -11.43
CA ASP A 168 2.38 -17.56 -10.78
C ASP A 168 2.41 -17.29 -9.27
N ASN A 169 2.80 -18.30 -8.50
CA ASN A 169 3.07 -18.20 -7.07
C ASN A 169 4.50 -17.75 -6.74
N GLN A 170 5.29 -17.37 -7.76
CA GLN A 170 6.63 -16.80 -7.61
C GLN A 170 6.57 -15.30 -7.28
N PHE A 171 7.42 -14.90 -6.33
CA PHE A 171 7.55 -13.52 -5.89
C PHE A 171 8.98 -13.06 -6.11
N TYR A 172 9.18 -11.78 -6.40
CA TYR A 172 10.49 -11.20 -6.70
C TYR A 172 10.74 -9.94 -5.86
N CYS A 173 12.00 -9.70 -5.53
CA CYS A 173 12.44 -8.40 -5.03
C CYS A 173 12.52 -7.39 -6.19
N ASP A 174 12.61 -6.08 -5.89
CA ASP A 174 12.71 -5.02 -6.91
C ASP A 174 13.81 -5.31 -7.94
N ARG A 175 15.01 -5.68 -7.48
CA ARG A 175 16.17 -5.93 -8.35
C ARG A 175 15.98 -7.13 -9.27
N CYS A 176 15.49 -8.24 -8.75
CA CYS A 176 15.30 -9.45 -9.56
C CYS A 176 14.20 -9.23 -10.60
N TRP A 177 13.18 -8.44 -10.28
CA TRP A 177 12.21 -8.05 -11.30
C TRP A 177 12.83 -7.15 -12.37
N ASP A 178 13.57 -6.11 -12.00
CA ASP A 178 14.24 -5.23 -12.97
C ASP A 178 15.09 -6.05 -13.97
N GLN A 179 15.79 -7.07 -13.47
CA GLN A 179 16.54 -8.03 -14.30
C GLN A 179 15.64 -8.85 -15.24
N LEU A 180 14.49 -9.33 -14.79
CA LEU A 180 13.50 -10.01 -15.63
C LEU A 180 12.95 -9.09 -16.73
N GLU A 181 12.82 -7.79 -16.46
CA GLU A 181 12.42 -6.78 -17.44
C GLU A 181 13.57 -6.35 -18.37
N GLY A 182 14.77 -6.89 -18.18
CA GLY A 182 15.94 -6.57 -18.99
C GLY A 182 16.47 -5.15 -18.75
N VAL A 183 16.19 -4.55 -17.58
CA VAL A 183 16.68 -3.23 -17.20
C VAL A 183 17.68 -3.33 -16.04
N GLU A 184 18.76 -2.56 -16.11
CA GLU A 184 19.78 -2.53 -15.05
C GLU A 184 19.23 -1.91 -13.75
N MET A 185 18.36 -0.91 -13.89
CA MET A 185 17.71 -0.22 -12.79
C MET A 185 16.35 0.34 -13.25
N GLY A 186 15.27 -0.16 -12.66
CA GLY A 186 13.91 0.33 -12.90
C GLY A 186 13.48 1.42 -11.91
N PRO A 187 12.46 2.22 -12.27
CA PRO A 187 11.83 3.10 -11.30
C PRO A 187 11.00 2.27 -10.32
N THR A 188 10.50 2.92 -9.27
CA THR A 188 9.71 2.27 -8.25
C THR A 188 8.37 1.84 -8.83
N ALA A 189 8.06 0.57 -8.73
CA ALA A 189 6.80 0.03 -9.21
C ALA A 189 5.92 -0.37 -8.02
N ALA A 190 4.71 0.18 -7.99
CA ALA A 190 3.71 -0.18 -6.99
C ALA A 190 3.01 -1.49 -7.38
N TYR A 191 2.63 -2.27 -6.37
CA TYR A 191 1.75 -3.43 -6.56
C TYR A 191 0.30 -3.10 -6.25
N ALA A 192 0.11 -2.22 -5.28
CA ALA A 192 -1.18 -1.68 -4.94
C ALA A 192 -1.14 -0.16 -5.04
N VAL A 193 -2.12 0.41 -5.74
CA VAL A 193 -2.35 1.85 -5.78
C VAL A 193 -3.66 2.15 -5.07
N VAL A 194 -3.61 3.05 -4.09
CA VAL A 194 -4.80 3.57 -3.39
C VAL A 194 -4.95 5.04 -3.74
N MET A 195 -5.98 5.35 -4.51
CA MET A 195 -6.29 6.71 -4.89
C MET A 195 -7.07 7.39 -3.76
N ALA A 196 -6.62 8.58 -3.38
CA ALA A 196 -7.30 9.41 -2.39
C ALA A 196 -7.61 10.79 -2.99
N PRO A 197 -8.82 11.33 -2.81
CA PRO A 197 -9.21 12.63 -3.37
C PRO A 197 -8.50 13.81 -2.70
N THR A 198 -8.03 13.65 -1.46
CA THR A 198 -7.39 14.73 -0.68
C THR A 198 -6.09 14.26 -0.04
N ARG A 199 -5.22 15.23 0.26
CA ARG A 199 -3.96 14.99 0.96
C ARG A 199 -4.19 14.38 2.33
N GLU A 200 -5.18 14.89 3.06
CA GLU A 200 -5.50 14.50 4.43
C GLU A 200 -5.93 13.04 4.47
N LEU A 201 -6.80 12.64 3.53
CA LEU A 201 -7.24 11.24 3.42
C LEU A 201 -6.09 10.34 2.97
N ALA A 202 -5.24 10.78 2.04
CA ALA A 202 -4.05 10.01 1.63
C ALA A 202 -3.11 9.75 2.82
N LEU A 203 -2.88 10.75 3.66
CA LEU A 203 -2.07 10.62 4.88
C LEU A 203 -2.70 9.66 5.89
N GLN A 204 -4.02 9.72 6.08
CA GLN A 204 -4.74 8.79 6.97
C GLN A 204 -4.62 7.35 6.49
N ILE A 205 -4.86 7.09 5.20
CA ILE A 205 -4.71 5.75 4.61
C ILE A 205 -3.27 5.27 4.75
N HIS A 206 -2.29 6.12 4.45
CA HIS A 206 -0.88 5.77 4.59
C HIS A 206 -0.49 5.38 6.02
N LEU A 207 -1.00 6.08 7.05
CA LEU A 207 -0.79 5.71 8.44
C LEU A 207 -1.39 4.34 8.78
N GLU A 208 -2.60 4.04 8.31
CA GLU A 208 -3.19 2.71 8.48
C GLU A 208 -2.40 1.62 7.72
N SER A 209 -1.90 1.91 6.52
CA SER A 209 -1.01 1.00 5.78
C SER A 209 0.28 0.72 6.54
N ARG A 210 0.87 1.72 7.21
CA ARG A 210 2.06 1.53 8.07
C ARG A 210 1.79 0.60 9.25
N LYS A 211 0.58 0.63 9.83
CA LYS A 211 0.19 -0.30 10.90
C LYS A 211 0.11 -1.73 10.38
N LEU A 212 -0.63 -1.97 9.29
CA LEU A 212 -0.83 -3.29 8.70
C LEU A 212 0.47 -3.92 8.18
N THR A 213 1.42 -3.11 7.74
CA THR A 213 2.74 -3.55 7.24
C THR A 213 3.81 -3.61 8.33
N HIS A 214 3.47 -3.31 9.60
CA HIS A 214 4.41 -3.43 10.71
C HIS A 214 4.93 -4.87 10.84
N GLY A 215 6.23 -5.02 11.10
CA GLY A 215 6.88 -6.33 11.11
C GLY A 215 7.16 -6.95 9.73
N SER A 216 6.88 -6.23 8.64
CA SER A 216 7.24 -6.64 7.28
C SER A 216 8.20 -5.67 6.60
N ASP A 217 8.72 -6.10 5.45
CA ASP A 217 9.51 -5.27 4.55
C ASP A 217 8.67 -4.57 3.47
N ILE A 218 7.34 -4.64 3.54
CA ILE A 218 6.46 -3.89 2.66
C ILE A 218 6.63 -2.39 2.95
N HIS A 219 6.86 -1.57 1.91
CA HIS A 219 6.88 -0.11 2.00
C HIS A 219 5.55 0.48 1.53
N PRO A 220 4.71 0.97 2.44
CA PRO A 220 3.72 1.95 2.06
C PRO A 220 4.42 3.29 1.81
N VAL A 221 4.08 3.96 0.71
CA VAL A 221 4.53 5.31 0.35
C VAL A 221 3.31 6.17 0.08
N VAL A 222 3.42 7.47 0.38
CA VAL A 222 2.34 8.42 0.13
C VAL A 222 2.83 9.57 -0.74
N VAL A 223 2.08 9.87 -1.81
CA VAL A 223 2.40 10.96 -2.73
C VAL A 223 1.21 11.89 -2.92
N TYR A 224 1.43 13.20 -2.77
CA TYR A 224 0.34 14.18 -2.90
C TYR A 224 0.83 15.57 -3.30
N GLY A 225 -0.06 16.32 -3.97
CA GLY A 225 0.18 17.70 -4.39
C GLY A 225 0.24 18.71 -3.23
N GLY A 226 0.72 19.92 -3.50
CA GLY A 226 0.76 21.01 -2.50
C GLY A 226 1.87 20.89 -1.45
N ALA A 227 2.77 19.92 -1.56
CA ALA A 227 3.98 19.80 -0.75
C ALA A 227 5.22 19.53 -1.61
N PRO A 228 6.44 19.83 -1.12
CA PRO A 228 7.69 19.57 -1.83
C PRO A 228 7.82 18.09 -2.24
N ALA A 229 8.27 17.84 -3.47
CA ALA A 229 8.41 16.49 -4.01
C ALA A 229 9.58 15.72 -3.39
N ARG A 230 10.68 16.38 -3.02
CA ARG A 230 11.92 15.71 -2.57
C ARG A 230 11.70 14.64 -1.50
N GLY A 231 11.00 14.96 -0.41
CA GLY A 231 10.74 13.96 0.64
C GLY A 231 9.86 12.79 0.17
N GLN A 232 8.95 13.03 -0.78
CA GLN A 232 8.13 11.97 -1.38
C GLN A 232 8.97 11.10 -2.33
N LEU A 233 9.91 11.71 -3.07
CA LEU A 233 10.83 11.01 -3.97
C LEU A 233 11.85 10.16 -3.19
N ASP A 234 12.29 10.63 -2.02
CA ASP A 234 13.17 9.86 -1.15
C ASP A 234 12.49 8.57 -0.68
N GLU A 235 11.27 8.66 -0.14
CA GLU A 235 10.49 7.48 0.26
C GLU A 235 10.20 6.58 -0.95
N LEU A 236 9.80 7.16 -2.09
CA LEU A 236 9.52 6.40 -3.31
C LEU A 236 10.77 5.65 -3.78
N ALA A 237 11.96 6.24 -3.73
CA ALA A 237 13.22 5.60 -4.16
C ALA A 237 13.58 4.35 -3.35
N LEU A 238 13.11 4.25 -2.09
CA LEU A 238 13.30 3.07 -1.22
C LEU A 238 12.39 1.88 -1.57
N GLY A 239 11.52 2.02 -2.57
CA GLY A 239 10.47 1.08 -2.94
C GLY A 239 9.09 1.62 -2.57
N GLY A 240 8.01 1.02 -3.07
CA GLY A 240 6.67 1.59 -2.88
C GLY A 240 5.57 0.60 -3.21
N GLN A 241 5.59 -0.56 -2.54
CA GLN A 241 4.68 -1.66 -2.85
C GLN A 241 3.21 -1.27 -2.69
N ILE A 242 2.90 -0.45 -1.67
CA ILE A 242 1.59 0.16 -1.49
C ILE A 242 1.75 1.66 -1.70
N LEU A 243 1.28 2.17 -2.83
CA LEU A 243 1.34 3.59 -3.17
C LEU A 243 -0.02 4.25 -2.90
N VAL A 244 -0.07 5.10 -1.88
CA VAL A 244 -1.25 5.93 -1.59
C VAL A 244 -1.06 7.28 -2.27
N ALA A 245 -1.97 7.70 -3.13
CA ALA A 245 -1.73 8.87 -3.97
C ALA A 245 -2.95 9.76 -4.20
N THR A 246 -2.72 11.07 -4.25
CA THR A 246 -3.67 11.98 -4.92
C THR A 246 -3.42 11.98 -6.43
N PRO A 247 -4.45 12.05 -7.29
CA PRO A 247 -4.31 11.91 -8.74
C PRO A 247 -3.24 12.80 -9.38
N GLY A 248 -3.24 14.11 -9.08
CA GLY A 248 -2.33 15.06 -9.72
C GLY A 248 -0.86 14.68 -9.52
N ARG A 249 -0.44 14.43 -8.28
CA ARG A 249 0.95 14.06 -7.99
C ARG A 249 1.35 12.69 -8.55
N LEU A 250 0.41 11.74 -8.60
CA LEU A 250 0.69 10.45 -9.22
C LEU A 250 0.97 10.62 -10.71
N ILE A 251 0.15 11.41 -11.40
CA ILE A 251 0.35 11.72 -12.82
C ILE A 251 1.71 12.40 -13.02
N ASP A 252 2.05 13.41 -12.21
CA ASP A 252 3.35 14.08 -12.27
C ASP A 252 4.50 13.04 -12.25
N PHE A 253 4.48 12.10 -11.29
CA PHE A 253 5.55 11.11 -11.13
C PHE A 253 5.54 9.98 -12.17
N LEU A 254 4.39 9.70 -12.79
CA LEU A 254 4.30 8.78 -13.92
C LEU A 254 4.89 9.41 -15.18
N GLU A 255 4.56 10.68 -15.45
CA GLU A 255 5.05 11.40 -16.63
C GLU A 255 6.55 11.65 -16.59
N SER A 256 7.11 11.95 -15.40
CA SER A 256 8.57 12.09 -15.24
C SER A 256 9.32 10.80 -14.92
N GLY A 257 8.63 9.65 -14.94
CA GLY A 257 9.26 8.32 -14.90
C GLY A 257 9.88 7.91 -13.57
N GLN A 258 9.51 8.52 -12.45
CA GLN A 258 9.95 8.10 -11.11
C GLN A 258 9.14 6.90 -10.58
N THR A 259 7.98 6.63 -11.17
CA THR A 259 7.19 5.43 -10.92
C THR A 259 6.54 4.91 -12.20
N ASN A 260 5.95 3.72 -12.12
CA ASN A 260 5.13 3.14 -13.18
C ASN A 260 4.03 2.26 -12.57
N LEU A 261 3.05 1.88 -13.39
CA LEU A 261 1.93 1.02 -12.98
C LEU A 261 2.05 -0.41 -13.54
N ARG A 262 3.21 -0.82 -14.06
CA ARG A 262 3.37 -2.11 -14.75
C ARG A 262 3.16 -3.32 -13.83
N ARG A 263 3.43 -3.15 -12.53
CA ARG A 263 3.31 -4.21 -11.51
C ARG A 263 2.03 -4.12 -10.69
N VAL A 264 1.13 -3.19 -11.01
CA VAL A 264 -0.08 -2.94 -10.23
C VAL A 264 -1.07 -4.08 -10.47
N THR A 265 -1.35 -4.84 -9.42
CA THR A 265 -2.38 -5.90 -9.42
C THR A 265 -3.57 -5.54 -8.54
N TYR A 266 -3.44 -4.49 -7.72
CA TYR A 266 -4.53 -3.97 -6.88
C TYR A 266 -4.71 -2.47 -7.10
N LEU A 267 -5.94 -2.07 -7.42
CA LEU A 267 -6.34 -0.67 -7.50
C LEU A 267 -7.50 -0.43 -6.54
N VAL A 268 -7.38 0.60 -5.70
CA VAL A 268 -8.43 1.05 -4.78
C VAL A 268 -8.77 2.51 -5.10
N MET A 269 -10.07 2.81 -5.18
CA MET A 269 -10.62 4.15 -5.47
C MET A 269 -11.68 4.57 -4.45
#